data_AF-A0A8E0RLT2-F1
#
_entry.id   AF-A0A8E0RLT2-F1
#
_cell.length_a   1.000
_cell.length_b   1.000
_cell.length_c   1.000
_cell.angle_alpha   90.00
_cell.angle_beta   90.00
_cell.angle_gamma   90.00
#
_symmetry.space_group_name_H-M   'P 1'
#
loop_
_entity.id
_entity.type
_entity.pdbx_description
1 polymer ?
#
loop_
_entity_poly.entity_id
_entity_poly.type
_entity_poly.pdbx_seq_one_letter_code
_entity_poly.pdbx_strand_id
1 'polypeptide(L)'
;MDSSVTGTGDKKVVSTISSDKVSRLQMLCNYLQYLKLFNTIERTLVHVSMALSMPSLQTSGHVRNGLGTSTYPKPQELARLYDTLVQNLQEMIGLPGLMQQHVGLRSLLQAKLVAYRSYRCYYLAFTYSHGKRFAECSALLARAKRHAEEAVHSLSSETASWTEDEASAAPGPSADDLTRSLTDALLIQIAAEDLTCRAVYMLDLSDATSNTEPTSMTTETGEKLTNKPLIDRLDTYLDPKSVEKSLLTLAYPFVSLPPSFEPVPVKPILFDLALNHVNFPSLVDKLDQKSGAASVAGKAGAGIAGFVRGWFWGSSEDATNTKPPSQVQQQKMTKSKSGDRS
;
A
#
# COMPACT_ATOMS: atom_id res chain seq x y z
N MET A 1 -24.59 -55.16 87.38
CA MET A 1 -24.50 -53.86 86.69
C MET A 1 -23.05 -53.73 86.26
N ASP A 2 -22.79 -53.77 84.95
CA ASP A 2 -22.04 -52.71 84.26
C ASP A 2 -21.68 -53.18 82.84
N SER A 3 -22.40 -52.56 81.90
CA SER A 3 -22.28 -52.66 80.47
C SER A 3 -21.22 -51.68 79.96
N SER A 4 -20.14 -52.16 79.36
CA SER A 4 -19.20 -51.31 78.63
C SER A 4 -19.71 -51.09 77.20
N VAL A 5 -20.16 -49.87 76.90
CA VAL A 5 -20.50 -49.43 75.53
C VAL A 5 -19.32 -48.64 74.97
N THR A 6 -18.83 -49.09 73.82
CA THR A 6 -17.65 -48.63 73.08
C THR A 6 -17.90 -47.31 72.34
N GLY A 7 -17.16 -46.25 72.69
CA GLY A 7 -17.19 -44.92 72.06
C GLY A 7 -16.27 -44.74 70.84
N THR A 8 -16.44 -45.53 69.79
CA THR A 8 -15.62 -45.45 68.55
C THR A 8 -16.38 -44.90 67.33
N GLY A 9 -17.70 -44.74 67.39
CA GLY A 9 -18.52 -44.23 66.28
C GLY A 9 -18.41 -42.72 66.01
N ASP A 10 -18.37 -41.91 67.07
CA ASP A 10 -18.50 -40.45 66.95
C ASP A 10 -17.26 -39.77 66.32
N LYS A 11 -16.07 -40.29 66.60
CA LYS A 11 -14.82 -39.75 66.01
C LYS A 11 -14.76 -39.97 64.50
N LYS A 12 -15.30 -41.09 64.01
CA LYS A 12 -15.32 -41.42 62.57
C LYS A 12 -16.29 -40.53 61.80
N VAL A 13 -17.49 -40.29 62.36
CA VAL A 13 -18.52 -39.40 61.78
C VAL A 13 -18.08 -37.93 61.77
N VAL A 14 -17.43 -37.45 62.83
CA VAL A 14 -16.88 -36.08 62.87
C VAL A 14 -15.73 -35.89 61.87
N SER A 15 -14.89 -36.91 61.68
CA SER A 15 -13.79 -36.87 60.70
C SER A 15 -14.28 -36.85 59.25
N THR A 16 -15.33 -37.60 58.91
CA THR A 16 -15.94 -37.58 57.57
C THR A 16 -16.65 -36.26 57.29
N ILE A 17 -17.38 -35.69 58.26
CA ILE A 17 -18.00 -34.37 58.13
C ILE A 17 -16.96 -33.26 57.93
N SER A 18 -15.81 -33.34 58.60
CA SER A 18 -14.69 -32.41 58.41
C SER A 18 -14.08 -32.55 57.00
N SER A 19 -13.86 -33.79 56.54
CA SER A 19 -13.37 -34.09 55.19
C SER A 19 -14.30 -33.57 54.09
N ASP A 20 -15.63 -33.72 54.25
CA ASP A 20 -16.62 -33.22 53.29
C ASP A 20 -16.69 -31.68 53.24
N LYS A 21 -16.40 -31.01 54.36
CA LYS A 21 -16.27 -29.54 54.38
C LYS A 21 -15.02 -29.08 53.65
N VAL A 22 -13.89 -29.77 53.84
CA VAL A 22 -12.63 -29.48 53.14
C VAL A 22 -12.80 -29.67 51.62
N SER A 23 -13.45 -30.76 51.20
CA SER A 23 -13.74 -31.02 49.77
C SER A 23 -14.63 -29.93 49.14
N ARG A 24 -15.69 -29.49 49.85
CA ARG A 24 -16.55 -28.39 49.38
C ARG A 24 -15.82 -27.05 49.28
N LEU A 25 -14.95 -26.73 50.23
CA LEU A 25 -14.13 -25.52 50.18
C LEU A 25 -13.12 -25.56 49.03
N GLN A 26 -12.52 -26.72 48.77
CA GLN A 26 -11.63 -26.91 47.61
C GLN A 26 -12.37 -26.72 46.28
N MET A 27 -13.58 -27.28 46.15
CA MET A 27 -14.42 -27.10 44.97
C MET A 27 -14.77 -25.62 44.75
N LEU A 28 -15.16 -24.91 45.81
CA LEU A 28 -15.44 -23.47 45.76
C LEU A 28 -14.20 -22.68 45.35
N CYS A 29 -13.03 -23.00 45.91
CA CYS A 29 -11.76 -22.35 45.56
C CYS A 29 -11.40 -22.55 44.08
N ASN A 30 -11.54 -23.78 43.57
CA ASN A 30 -11.30 -24.09 42.15
C ASN A 30 -12.27 -23.34 41.23
N TYR A 31 -13.55 -23.24 41.62
CA TYR A 31 -14.54 -22.49 40.84
C TYR A 31 -14.26 -20.97 40.84
N LEU A 32 -13.85 -20.40 41.98
CA LEU A 32 -13.43 -19.00 42.03
C LEU A 32 -12.17 -18.74 41.19
N GLN A 33 -11.21 -19.67 41.19
CA GLN A 33 -10.03 -19.59 40.33
C GLN A 33 -10.41 -19.66 38.85
N TYR A 34 -11.33 -20.55 38.49
CA TYR A 34 -11.91 -20.64 37.16
C TYR A 34 -12.56 -19.31 36.74
N LEU A 35 -13.44 -18.74 37.56
CA LEU A 35 -14.09 -17.45 37.27
C LEU A 35 -13.08 -16.31 37.14
N LYS A 36 -12.04 -16.29 37.97
CA LYS A 36 -10.96 -15.30 37.87
C LYS A 36 -10.23 -15.43 36.52
N LEU A 37 -9.88 -16.65 36.11
CA LEU A 37 -9.19 -16.90 34.84
C LEU A 37 -10.08 -16.56 33.64
N PHE A 38 -11.36 -16.96 33.69
CA PHE A 38 -12.37 -16.62 32.68
C PHE A 38 -12.43 -15.09 32.45
N ASN A 39 -12.67 -14.32 33.51
CA ASN A 39 -12.74 -12.87 33.42
C ASN A 39 -11.41 -12.23 32.99
N THR A 40 -10.28 -12.83 33.38
CA THR A 40 -8.95 -12.35 32.98
C THR A 40 -8.71 -12.54 31.49
N ILE A 41 -9.16 -13.67 30.92
CA ILE A 41 -9.10 -13.96 29.49
C ILE A 41 -9.97 -12.97 28.71
N GLU A 42 -11.24 -12.80 29.09
CA GLU A 42 -12.17 -11.83 28.48
C GLU A 42 -11.57 -10.42 28.44
N ARG A 43 -11.10 -9.93 29.60
CA ARG A 43 -10.45 -8.62 29.69
C ARG A 43 -9.24 -8.50 28.77
N THR A 44 -8.44 -9.57 28.67
CA THR A 44 -7.23 -9.55 27.83
C THR A 44 -7.59 -9.51 26.35
N LEU A 45 -8.64 -10.21 25.92
CA LEU A 45 -9.16 -10.13 24.55
C LEU A 45 -9.68 -8.72 24.23
N VAL A 46 -10.34 -8.06 25.18
CA VAL A 46 -10.77 -6.66 25.03
C VAL A 46 -9.57 -5.71 24.92
N HIS A 47 -8.49 -5.95 25.66
CA HIS A 47 -7.27 -5.14 25.51
C HIS A 47 -6.64 -5.32 24.12
N VAL A 48 -6.65 -6.54 23.57
CA VAL A 48 -6.18 -6.81 22.20
C VAL A 48 -7.05 -6.08 21.19
N SER A 49 -8.38 -6.16 21.29
CA SER A 49 -9.28 -5.48 20.36
C SER A 49 -9.10 -3.95 20.45
N MET A 50 -9.00 -3.39 21.65
CA MET A 50 -8.73 -1.96 21.85
C MET A 50 -7.40 -1.52 21.23
N ALA A 51 -6.34 -2.32 21.37
CA ALA A 51 -5.03 -2.03 20.79
C ALA A 51 -5.02 -2.04 19.24
N LEU A 52 -5.96 -2.76 18.62
CA LEU A 52 -6.08 -2.91 17.16
C LEU A 52 -7.15 -2.00 16.54
N SER A 53 -8.07 -1.44 17.33
CA SER A 53 -9.24 -0.68 16.85
C SER A 53 -9.01 0.83 16.72
N MET A 54 -7.79 1.32 16.96
CA MET A 54 -7.48 2.75 16.83
C MET A 54 -7.56 3.18 15.35
N PRO A 55 -8.41 4.16 14.97
CA PRO A 55 -8.64 4.51 13.56
C PRO A 55 -7.38 4.93 12.80
N SER A 56 -6.44 5.59 13.49
CA SER A 56 -5.16 6.02 12.91
C SER A 56 -4.28 4.86 12.42
N LEU A 57 -4.46 3.65 12.97
CA LEU A 57 -3.68 2.47 12.61
C LEU A 57 -4.10 1.87 11.25
N GLN A 58 -5.36 2.04 10.86
CA GLN A 58 -5.84 1.57 9.56
C GLN A 58 -5.32 2.47 8.43
N THR A 59 -5.43 3.80 8.61
CA THR A 59 -4.96 4.79 7.63
C THR A 59 -3.45 4.70 7.38
N SER A 60 -2.67 4.34 8.39
CA SER A 60 -1.22 4.15 8.30
C SER A 60 -0.78 2.77 7.82
N GLY A 61 -1.72 1.83 7.62
CA GLY A 61 -1.41 0.46 7.21
C GLY A 61 -0.80 -0.41 8.31
N HIS A 62 -0.80 0.06 9.57
CA HIS A 62 -0.37 -0.71 10.74
C HIS A 62 -1.33 -1.84 11.10
N VAL A 63 -2.60 -1.75 10.69
CA VAL A 63 -3.61 -2.78 10.87
C VAL A 63 -4.29 -3.08 9.54
N ARG A 64 -4.39 -4.37 9.20
CA ARG A 64 -5.11 -4.89 8.02
C ARG A 64 -5.96 -6.09 8.45
N ASN A 65 -7.19 -6.17 7.94
CA ASN A 65 -8.14 -7.24 8.28
C ASN A 65 -8.32 -7.45 9.80
N GLY A 66 -8.25 -6.38 10.59
CA GLY A 66 -8.34 -6.44 12.05
C GLY A 66 -7.10 -6.99 12.77
N LEU A 67 -5.98 -7.22 12.06
CA LEU A 67 -4.71 -7.69 12.61
C LEU A 67 -3.60 -6.66 12.42
N GLY A 68 -2.70 -6.57 13.40
CA GLY A 68 -1.50 -5.75 13.26
C GLY A 68 -0.57 -6.34 12.20
N THR A 69 0.04 -5.48 11.38
CA THR A 69 0.99 -5.85 10.31
C THR A 69 2.43 -5.78 10.80
N SER A 70 3.40 -6.14 9.96
CA SER A 70 4.84 -5.94 10.26
C SER A 70 5.22 -4.49 10.55
N THR A 71 4.42 -3.52 10.12
CA THR A 71 4.66 -2.10 10.42
C THR A 71 4.08 -1.66 11.76
N TYR A 72 3.27 -2.49 12.44
CA TYR A 72 2.66 -2.14 13.72
C TYR A 72 3.72 -1.68 14.72
N PRO A 73 3.52 -0.58 15.47
CA PRO A 73 4.60 0.08 16.23
C PRO A 73 5.06 -0.68 17.47
N LYS A 74 4.18 -1.48 18.10
CA LYS A 74 4.48 -2.20 19.36
C LYS A 74 4.05 -3.67 19.30
N PRO A 75 4.63 -4.48 18.39
CA PRO A 75 4.24 -5.87 18.22
C PRO A 75 4.58 -6.73 19.46
N GLN A 76 5.57 -6.33 20.25
CA GLN A 76 5.94 -6.99 21.51
C GLN A 76 4.78 -6.98 22.52
N GLU A 77 4.03 -5.87 22.60
CA GLU A 77 2.89 -5.77 23.53
C GLU A 77 1.74 -6.69 23.13
N LEU A 78 1.44 -6.78 21.83
CA LEU A 78 0.45 -7.74 21.32
C LEU A 78 0.89 -9.18 21.58
N ALA A 79 2.17 -9.51 21.31
CA ALA A 79 2.72 -10.82 21.61
C ALA A 79 2.60 -11.17 23.10
N ARG A 80 2.83 -10.19 24.01
CA ARG A 80 2.70 -10.36 25.45
C ARG A 80 1.25 -10.56 25.90
N LEU A 81 0.29 -9.87 25.29
CA LEU A 81 -1.14 -10.09 25.56
C LEU A 81 -1.57 -11.50 25.16
N TYR A 82 -1.17 -11.98 23.98
CA TYR A 82 -1.45 -13.35 23.57
C TYR A 82 -0.68 -14.41 24.40
N ASP A 83 0.54 -14.12 24.85
CA ASP A 83 1.26 -14.99 25.79
C ASP A 83 0.50 -15.10 27.12
N THR A 84 -0.04 -13.97 27.62
CA THR A 84 -0.90 -13.95 28.81
C THR A 84 -2.17 -14.78 28.61
N LEU A 85 -2.79 -14.74 27.43
CA LEU A 85 -3.94 -15.60 27.10
C LEU A 85 -3.56 -17.09 27.14
N VAL A 86 -2.43 -17.45 26.51
CA VAL A 86 -1.93 -18.83 26.50
C VAL A 86 -1.66 -19.34 27.92
N GLN A 87 -1.02 -18.52 28.78
CA GLN A 87 -0.75 -18.88 30.17
C GLN A 87 -2.05 -19.08 30.97
N ASN A 88 -3.00 -18.14 30.89
CA ASN A 88 -4.27 -18.25 31.61
C ASN A 88 -5.11 -19.44 31.15
N LEU A 89 -5.13 -19.74 29.85
CA LEU A 89 -5.80 -20.94 29.32
C LEU A 89 -5.13 -22.22 29.83
N GLN A 90 -3.79 -22.25 29.85
CA GLN A 90 -3.04 -23.40 30.33
C GLN A 90 -3.26 -23.65 31.82
N GLU A 91 -3.33 -22.58 32.62
CA GLU A 91 -3.70 -22.66 34.04
C GLU A 91 -5.15 -23.16 34.21
N MET A 92 -6.09 -22.62 33.43
CA MET A 92 -7.50 -23.02 33.49
C MET A 92 -7.68 -24.50 33.15
N ILE A 93 -7.00 -25.00 32.10
CA ILE A 93 -6.98 -26.41 31.70
C ILE A 93 -6.41 -27.33 32.81
N GLY A 94 -5.51 -26.79 33.64
CA GLY A 94 -4.87 -27.50 34.75
C GLY A 94 -5.68 -27.54 36.05
N LEU A 95 -6.83 -26.85 36.13
CA LEU A 95 -7.63 -26.81 37.35
C LEU A 95 -8.21 -28.20 37.71
N PRO A 96 -8.06 -28.65 38.97
CA PRO A 96 -8.57 -29.95 39.39
C PRO A 96 -10.10 -29.97 39.52
N GLY A 97 -10.70 -31.15 39.32
CA GLY A 97 -12.15 -31.36 39.44
C GLY A 97 -12.91 -30.98 38.17
N LEU A 98 -13.21 -29.69 37.98
CA LEU A 98 -14.11 -29.21 36.92
C LEU A 98 -13.62 -29.64 35.51
N MET A 99 -12.33 -29.46 35.23
CA MET A 99 -11.75 -29.79 33.93
C MET A 99 -11.51 -31.28 33.70
N GLN A 100 -11.46 -32.08 34.77
CA GLN A 100 -11.28 -33.54 34.68
C GLN A 100 -12.59 -34.24 34.36
N GLN A 101 -13.71 -33.67 34.80
CA GLN A 101 -15.05 -34.20 34.56
C GLN A 101 -15.59 -33.81 33.18
N HIS A 102 -15.16 -32.67 32.64
CA HIS A 102 -15.60 -32.12 31.35
C HIS A 102 -14.52 -32.23 30.27
N VAL A 103 -14.44 -33.40 29.63
CA VAL A 103 -13.43 -33.68 28.59
C VAL A 103 -13.62 -32.82 27.34
N GLY A 104 -14.87 -32.53 26.96
CA GLY A 104 -15.18 -31.68 25.81
C GLY A 104 -14.78 -30.23 26.05
N LEU A 105 -15.09 -29.66 27.22
CA LEU A 105 -14.60 -28.33 27.59
C LEU A 105 -13.06 -28.28 27.54
N ARG A 106 -12.39 -29.31 28.06
CA ARG A 106 -10.93 -29.39 28.04
C ARG A 106 -10.37 -29.43 26.61
N SER A 107 -10.98 -30.20 25.70
CA SER A 107 -10.53 -30.26 24.30
C SER A 107 -10.74 -28.93 23.58
N LEU A 108 -11.87 -28.25 23.82
CA LEU A 108 -12.14 -26.91 23.28
C LEU A 108 -11.11 -25.89 23.76
N LEU A 109 -10.80 -25.87 25.05
CA LEU A 109 -9.78 -24.96 25.59
C LEU A 109 -8.39 -25.25 25.05
N GLN A 110 -8.03 -26.52 24.80
CA GLN A 110 -6.78 -26.88 24.14
C GLN A 110 -6.73 -26.36 22.71
N ALA A 111 -7.81 -26.51 21.94
CA ALA A 111 -7.91 -25.99 20.59
C ALA A 111 -7.79 -24.44 20.56
N LYS A 112 -8.50 -23.75 21.46
CA LYS A 112 -8.36 -22.29 21.67
C LYS A 112 -6.93 -21.90 22.06
N LEU A 113 -6.27 -22.67 22.93
CA LEU A 113 -4.88 -22.42 23.33
C LEU A 113 -3.91 -22.52 22.16
N VAL A 114 -4.07 -23.49 21.27
CA VAL A 114 -3.27 -23.59 20.03
C VAL A 114 -3.55 -22.40 19.11
N ALA A 115 -4.80 -21.96 18.99
CA ALA A 115 -5.15 -20.74 18.25
C ALA A 115 -4.43 -19.51 18.80
N TYR A 116 -4.44 -19.26 20.11
CA TYR A 116 -3.74 -18.09 20.66
C TYR A 116 -2.21 -18.21 20.59
N ARG A 117 -1.65 -19.43 20.55
CA ARG A 117 -0.23 -19.65 20.24
C ARG A 117 0.12 -19.21 18.82
N SER A 118 -0.78 -19.39 17.85
CA SER A 118 -0.55 -18.93 16.47
C SER A 118 -0.47 -17.40 16.41
N TYR A 119 -1.41 -16.68 17.02
CA TYR A 119 -1.38 -15.22 17.13
C TYR A 119 -0.13 -14.71 17.86
N ARG A 120 0.27 -15.36 18.97
CA ARG A 120 1.51 -15.03 19.68
C ARG A 120 2.72 -15.16 18.77
N CYS A 121 2.86 -16.27 18.04
CA CYS A 121 3.98 -16.48 17.12
C CYS A 121 3.98 -15.46 15.98
N TYR A 122 2.81 -15.10 15.47
CA TYR A 122 2.63 -14.09 14.44
C TYR A 122 3.14 -12.72 14.89
N TYR A 123 2.67 -12.20 16.03
CA TYR A 123 3.15 -10.90 16.53
C TYR A 123 4.60 -10.94 17.01
N LEU A 124 5.07 -12.07 17.54
CA LEU A 124 6.47 -12.25 17.91
C LEU A 124 7.38 -12.18 16.68
N ALA A 125 6.96 -12.66 15.51
CA ALA A 125 7.75 -12.60 14.28
C ALA A 125 8.13 -11.16 13.92
N PHE A 126 7.23 -10.19 14.10
CA PHE A 126 7.50 -8.79 13.80
C PHE A 126 8.56 -8.16 14.69
N THR A 127 8.73 -8.65 15.92
CA THR A 127 9.83 -8.22 16.79
C THR A 127 11.20 -8.57 16.20
N TYR A 128 11.30 -9.70 15.49
CA TYR A 128 12.50 -10.12 14.76
C TYR A 128 12.63 -9.39 13.42
N SER A 129 11.50 -9.09 12.75
CA SER A 129 11.50 -8.26 11.55
C SER A 129 12.08 -6.88 11.80
N HIS A 130 11.69 -6.21 12.89
CA HIS A 130 12.27 -4.92 13.29
C HIS A 130 13.76 -5.03 13.65
N GLY A 131 14.19 -6.20 14.12
CA GLY A 131 15.60 -6.50 14.39
C GLY A 131 16.42 -6.96 13.18
N LYS A 132 15.90 -6.86 11.94
CA LYS A 132 16.52 -7.37 10.70
C LYS A 132 16.88 -8.87 10.73
N ARG A 133 16.24 -9.62 11.62
CA ARG A 133 16.40 -11.08 11.81
C ARG A 133 15.35 -11.81 10.99
N PHE A 134 15.48 -11.71 9.66
CA PHE A 134 14.45 -12.16 8.72
C PHE A 134 14.28 -13.68 8.68
N ALA A 135 15.35 -14.44 8.90
CA ALA A 135 15.27 -15.90 8.98
C ALA A 135 14.40 -16.35 10.15
N GLU A 136 14.58 -15.74 11.33
CA GLU A 136 13.77 -16.01 12.52
C GLU A 136 12.34 -15.52 12.35
N CYS A 137 12.14 -14.37 11.70
CA CYS A 137 10.82 -13.86 11.35
C CYS A 137 10.04 -14.87 10.49
N SER A 138 10.60 -15.31 9.36
CA SER A 138 9.94 -16.27 8.47
C SER A 138 9.72 -17.63 9.16
N ALA A 139 10.68 -18.10 9.97
CA ALA A 139 10.51 -19.33 10.75
C ALA A 139 9.35 -19.25 11.78
N LEU A 140 9.17 -18.07 12.41
CA LEU A 140 8.07 -17.83 13.33
C LEU A 140 6.72 -17.70 12.62
N LEU A 141 6.67 -17.06 11.45
CA LEU A 141 5.47 -17.01 10.61
C LEU A 141 5.06 -18.41 10.14
N ALA A 142 6.01 -19.24 9.73
CA ALA A 142 5.75 -20.64 9.38
C ALA A 142 5.25 -21.47 10.58
N ARG A 143 5.72 -21.18 11.80
CA ARG A 143 5.20 -21.80 13.03
C ARG A 143 3.79 -21.31 13.37
N ALA A 144 3.53 -20.01 13.20
CA ALA A 144 2.20 -19.43 13.38
C ALA A 144 1.19 -20.08 12.44
N LYS A 145 1.55 -20.25 11.16
CA LYS A 145 0.73 -20.93 10.17
C LYS A 145 0.34 -22.34 10.60
N ARG A 146 1.33 -23.16 11.00
CA ARG A 146 1.09 -24.54 11.45
C ARG A 146 0.13 -24.61 12.64
N HIS A 147 0.32 -23.76 13.65
CA HIS A 147 -0.59 -23.70 14.79
C HIS A 147 -2.00 -23.21 14.41
N ALA A 148 -2.11 -22.27 13.46
CA ALA A 148 -3.41 -21.81 12.99
C ALA A 148 -4.16 -22.93 12.24
N GLU A 149 -3.47 -23.68 11.38
CA GLU A 149 -4.05 -24.84 10.66
C GLU A 149 -4.46 -25.97 11.64
N GLU A 150 -3.61 -26.27 12.62
CA GLU A 150 -3.90 -27.24 13.69
C GLU A 150 -5.13 -26.83 14.52
N ALA A 151 -5.22 -25.55 14.87
CA ALA A 151 -6.35 -25.01 15.61
C ALA A 151 -7.65 -25.02 14.80
N VAL A 152 -7.60 -24.64 13.52
CA VAL A 152 -8.76 -24.71 12.60
C VAL A 152 -9.26 -26.14 12.48
N HIS A 153 -8.35 -27.11 12.31
CA HIS A 153 -8.74 -28.52 12.27
C HIS A 153 -9.40 -28.95 13.59
N SER A 154 -8.81 -28.60 14.74
CA SER A 154 -9.33 -28.99 16.05
C SER A 154 -10.65 -28.31 16.44
N LEU A 155 -10.89 -27.09 15.95
CA LEU A 155 -12.11 -26.31 16.17
C LEU A 155 -13.25 -26.69 15.21
N SER A 156 -12.97 -27.48 14.17
CA SER A 156 -13.94 -27.84 13.15
C SER A 156 -15.13 -28.61 13.73
N SER A 157 -16.31 -28.41 13.15
CA SER A 157 -17.53 -29.12 13.56
C SER A 157 -17.40 -30.64 13.43
N GLU A 158 -16.55 -31.13 12.52
CA GLU A 158 -16.30 -32.57 12.30
C GLU A 158 -15.49 -33.21 13.45
N THR A 159 -14.58 -32.45 14.07
CA THR A 159 -13.73 -32.91 15.18
C THR A 159 -14.25 -32.47 16.55
N ALA A 160 -15.33 -31.69 16.60
CA ALA A 160 -15.89 -31.13 17.82
C ALA A 160 -16.32 -32.25 18.77
N SER A 161 -15.81 -32.19 20.00
CA SER A 161 -16.07 -33.18 21.07
C SER A 161 -16.79 -32.59 22.28
N TRP A 162 -17.14 -31.30 22.21
CA TRP A 162 -17.80 -30.56 23.30
C TRP A 162 -19.29 -30.38 23.06
N THR A 163 -20.05 -30.23 24.14
CA THR A 163 -21.48 -29.88 24.09
C THR A 163 -21.68 -28.36 23.98
N GLU A 164 -22.91 -27.91 23.70
CA GLU A 164 -23.25 -26.47 23.70
C GLU A 164 -23.02 -25.82 25.07
N ASP A 165 -23.37 -26.52 26.15
CA ASP A 165 -23.13 -26.04 27.53
C ASP A 165 -21.64 -25.85 27.79
N GLU A 166 -20.81 -26.80 27.37
CA GLU A 166 -19.35 -26.71 27.48
C GLU A 166 -18.78 -25.60 26.58
N ALA A 167 -19.34 -25.38 25.40
CA ALA A 167 -18.96 -24.26 24.54
C ALA A 167 -19.26 -22.91 25.21
N SER A 168 -20.40 -22.78 25.88
CA SER A 168 -20.79 -21.56 26.61
C SER A 168 -19.92 -21.28 27.83
N ALA A 169 -19.35 -22.33 28.44
CA ALA A 169 -18.44 -22.21 29.56
C ALA A 169 -17.04 -21.74 29.13
N ALA A 170 -16.62 -21.96 27.88
CA ALA A 170 -15.28 -21.57 27.43
C ALA A 170 -15.19 -20.04 27.17
N PRO A 171 -14.22 -19.31 27.76
CA PRO A 171 -14.03 -17.89 27.50
C PRO A 171 -13.58 -17.62 26.07
N GLY A 172 -13.81 -16.40 25.63
CA GLY A 172 -13.49 -15.86 24.33
C GLY A 172 -14.58 -16.11 23.28
N PRO A 173 -14.29 -15.82 22.01
CA PRO A 173 -15.23 -16.02 20.91
C PRO A 173 -15.67 -17.49 20.79
N SER A 174 -16.79 -17.71 20.10
CA SER A 174 -17.25 -19.05 19.76
C SER A 174 -16.20 -19.80 18.92
N ALA A 175 -16.28 -21.13 18.90
CA ALA A 175 -15.37 -21.94 18.08
C ALA A 175 -15.46 -21.56 16.60
N ASP A 176 -16.68 -21.28 16.10
CA ASP A 176 -16.93 -20.85 14.73
C ASP A 176 -16.33 -19.48 14.43
N ASP A 177 -16.55 -18.49 15.31
CA ASP A 177 -16.01 -17.14 15.12
C ASP A 177 -14.48 -17.13 15.15
N LEU A 178 -13.89 -17.92 16.05
CA LEU A 178 -12.44 -18.08 16.12
C LEU A 178 -11.91 -18.78 14.87
N THR A 179 -12.59 -19.82 14.39
CA THR A 179 -12.22 -20.51 13.15
C THR A 179 -12.25 -19.56 11.96
N ARG A 180 -13.31 -18.76 11.79
CA ARG A 180 -13.39 -17.73 10.75
C ARG A 180 -12.27 -16.70 10.87
N SER A 181 -11.97 -16.23 12.10
CA SER A 181 -10.86 -15.28 12.31
C SER A 181 -9.50 -15.88 11.91
N LEU A 182 -9.29 -17.17 12.17
CA LEU A 182 -8.07 -17.86 11.77
C LEU A 182 -7.97 -18.03 10.25
N THR A 183 -9.04 -18.46 9.59
CA THR A 183 -9.07 -18.72 8.13
C THR A 183 -9.07 -17.45 7.30
N ASP A 184 -9.95 -16.51 7.64
CA ASP A 184 -10.29 -15.37 6.79
C ASP A 184 -9.40 -14.17 7.07
N ALA A 185 -8.74 -14.12 8.23
CA ALA A 185 -7.81 -13.04 8.58
C ALA A 185 -6.39 -13.55 8.81
N LEU A 186 -6.15 -14.41 9.81
CA LEU A 186 -4.79 -14.73 10.25
C LEU A 186 -3.97 -15.47 9.19
N LEU A 187 -4.49 -16.55 8.59
CA LEU A 187 -3.76 -17.35 7.61
C LEU A 187 -3.42 -16.54 6.34
N ILE A 188 -4.36 -15.73 5.87
CA ILE A 188 -4.17 -14.83 4.73
C ILE A 188 -3.09 -13.80 5.05
N GLN A 189 -3.15 -13.18 6.24
CA GLN A 189 -2.20 -12.17 6.64
C GLN A 189 -0.80 -12.76 6.87
N ILE A 190 -0.67 -13.96 7.44
CA ILE A 190 0.62 -14.66 7.58
C ILE A 190 1.28 -14.83 6.21
N ALA A 191 0.54 -15.25 5.18
CA ALA A 191 1.07 -15.43 3.85
C ALA A 191 1.56 -14.10 3.25
N ALA A 192 0.79 -13.02 3.41
CA ALA A 192 1.17 -11.69 2.95
C ALA A 192 2.42 -11.14 3.66
N GLU A 193 2.53 -11.35 4.97
CA GLU A 193 3.65 -10.89 5.77
C GLU A 193 4.92 -11.71 5.55
N ASP A 194 4.80 -13.01 5.24
CA ASP A 194 5.94 -13.84 4.86
C ASP A 194 6.55 -13.40 3.51
N LEU A 195 5.70 -13.04 2.54
CA LEU A 195 6.17 -12.42 1.28
C LEU A 195 6.80 -11.05 1.53
N THR A 196 6.17 -10.23 2.38
CA THR A 196 6.70 -8.91 2.77
C THR A 196 8.07 -9.04 3.43
N CYS A 197 8.24 -10.00 4.35
CA CYS A 197 9.51 -10.29 5.01
C CYS A 197 10.60 -10.68 4.00
N ARG A 198 10.27 -11.53 3.01
CA ARG A 198 11.22 -11.89 1.94
C ARG A 198 11.59 -10.71 1.06
N ALA A 199 10.62 -9.88 0.68
CA ALA A 199 10.88 -8.69 -0.13
C ALA A 199 11.79 -7.70 0.60
N VAL A 200 11.53 -7.42 1.88
CA VAL A 200 12.37 -6.55 2.71
C VAL A 200 13.78 -7.13 2.87
N TYR A 201 13.91 -8.44 3.05
CA TYR A 201 15.23 -9.10 3.09
C TYR A 201 16.02 -8.92 1.78
N MET A 202 15.37 -9.06 0.62
CA MET A 202 16.03 -8.86 -0.68
C MET A 202 16.48 -7.41 -0.88
N LEU A 203 15.68 -6.43 -0.44
CA LEU A 203 16.07 -5.02 -0.46
C LEU A 203 17.28 -4.75 0.46
N ASP A 204 17.25 -5.27 1.69
CA ASP A 204 18.37 -5.16 2.63
C ASP A 204 19.64 -5.82 2.08
N LEU A 205 19.53 -6.92 1.33
CA LEU A 205 20.66 -7.58 0.68
C LEU A 205 21.22 -6.70 -0.46
N SER A 206 20.35 -6.09 -1.26
CA SER A 206 20.76 -5.19 -2.36
C SER A 206 21.50 -3.95 -1.86
N ASP A 207 21.06 -3.36 -0.74
CA ASP A 207 21.72 -2.23 -0.08
C ASP A 207 23.07 -2.61 0.53
N ALA A 208 23.25 -3.85 0.99
CA ALA A 208 24.54 -4.34 1.45
C ALA A 208 25.52 -4.55 0.28
N THR A 209 25.05 -5.11 -0.84
CA THR A 209 25.89 -5.34 -2.03
C THR A 209 26.32 -4.06 -2.74
N SER A 210 25.51 -3.01 -2.73
CA SER A 210 25.87 -1.71 -3.35
C SER A 210 27.01 -0.99 -2.61
N ASN A 211 27.26 -1.33 -1.35
CA ASN A 211 28.29 -0.70 -0.52
C ASN A 211 29.66 -1.40 -0.53
N THR A 212 29.78 -2.60 -1.11
CA THR A 212 30.97 -3.45 -0.88
C THR A 212 31.76 -3.82 -2.15
N GLU A 213 31.28 -3.55 -3.37
CA GLU A 213 32.01 -3.90 -4.60
C GLU A 213 31.81 -2.86 -5.71
N PRO A 214 32.88 -2.22 -6.23
CA PRO A 214 32.87 -1.63 -7.56
C PRO A 214 33.16 -2.73 -8.59
N THR A 215 32.28 -3.72 -8.73
CA THR A 215 32.51 -4.83 -9.67
C THR A 215 31.38 -4.93 -10.69
N SER A 216 31.62 -4.24 -11.82
CA SER A 216 31.67 -4.85 -13.16
C SER A 216 30.61 -5.90 -13.48
N MET A 217 29.34 -5.50 -13.54
CA MET A 217 28.35 -6.12 -14.42
C MET A 217 27.68 -5.00 -15.22
N THR A 218 28.34 -4.58 -16.30
CA THR A 218 27.80 -3.69 -17.36
C THR A 218 26.87 -2.58 -16.87
N THR A 219 27.23 -1.85 -15.81
CA THR A 219 26.48 -0.66 -15.42
C THR A 219 26.91 0.47 -16.33
N GLU A 220 26.24 0.60 -17.46
CA GLU A 220 26.17 1.90 -18.11
C GLU A 220 25.71 2.91 -17.06
N THR A 221 26.50 3.96 -16.82
CA THR A 221 26.18 5.01 -15.86
C THR A 221 24.73 5.47 -16.07
N GLY A 222 24.00 5.82 -15.01
CA GLY A 222 22.58 6.23 -15.12
C GLY A 222 22.33 7.30 -16.18
N GLU A 223 23.31 8.18 -16.43
CA GLU A 223 23.30 9.13 -17.53
C GLU A 223 23.29 8.48 -18.93
N LYS A 224 24.06 7.41 -19.16
CA LYS A 224 24.03 6.65 -20.42
C LYS A 224 22.68 5.96 -20.63
N LEU A 225 22.09 5.40 -19.56
CA LEU A 225 20.76 4.78 -19.62
C LEU A 225 19.63 5.78 -19.89
N THR A 226 19.77 7.05 -19.47
CA THR A 226 18.79 8.10 -19.80
C THR A 226 18.77 8.48 -21.29
N ASN A 227 19.83 8.15 -22.04
CA ASN A 227 19.95 8.40 -23.47
C ASN A 227 19.48 7.22 -24.35
N LYS A 228 18.98 6.14 -23.74
CA LYS A 228 18.39 5.00 -24.45
C LYS A 228 16.86 5.04 -24.41
N PRO A 229 16.18 4.58 -25.47
CA PRO A 229 14.73 4.43 -25.44
C PRO A 229 14.32 3.42 -24.36
N LEU A 230 13.11 3.57 -23.83
CA LEU A 230 12.62 2.77 -22.70
C LEU A 230 12.66 1.26 -22.99
N ILE A 231 12.40 0.85 -24.23
CA ILE A 231 12.43 -0.56 -24.66
C ILE A 231 13.79 -1.23 -24.41
N ASP A 232 14.89 -0.48 -24.48
CA ASP A 232 16.25 -1.02 -24.35
C ASP A 232 16.73 -1.08 -22.89
N ARG A 233 15.89 -0.64 -21.94
CA ARG A 233 16.24 -0.53 -20.51
C ARG A 233 15.15 -1.03 -19.57
N LEU A 234 14.24 -1.89 -20.05
CA LEU A 234 13.14 -2.44 -19.25
C LEU A 234 13.62 -3.22 -18.02
N ASP A 235 14.82 -3.79 -18.09
CA ASP A 235 15.41 -4.59 -17.01
C ASP A 235 16.02 -3.76 -15.88
N THR A 236 16.09 -2.42 -16.04
CA THR A 236 16.72 -1.53 -15.07
C THR A 236 15.74 -0.49 -14.54
N TYR A 237 15.54 -0.50 -13.21
CA TYR A 237 14.76 0.53 -12.54
C TYR A 237 15.50 1.87 -12.53
N LEU A 238 14.84 2.94 -12.96
CA LEU A 238 15.33 4.32 -12.91
C LEU A 238 14.36 5.17 -12.11
N ASP A 239 14.90 6.10 -11.32
CA ASP A 239 14.09 7.03 -10.54
C ASP A 239 13.15 7.86 -11.44
N PRO A 240 11.96 8.26 -10.94
CA PRO A 240 10.96 8.99 -11.72
C PRO A 240 11.52 10.24 -12.42
N LYS A 241 12.38 11.00 -11.72
CA LYS A 241 13.02 12.21 -12.27
C LYS A 241 13.96 11.91 -13.44
N SER A 242 14.65 10.77 -13.38
CA SER A 242 15.56 10.32 -14.44
C SER A 242 14.77 9.84 -15.66
N VAL A 243 13.63 9.17 -15.43
CA VAL A 243 12.70 8.77 -16.49
C VAL A 243 12.10 10.01 -17.17
N GLU A 244 11.60 10.98 -16.41
CA GLU A 244 11.07 12.24 -16.95
C GLU A 244 12.09 12.99 -17.81
N LYS A 245 13.34 13.09 -17.35
CA LYS A 245 14.43 13.70 -18.14
C LYS A 245 14.63 12.97 -19.48
N SER A 246 14.57 11.65 -19.48
CA SER A 246 14.70 10.83 -20.68
C SER A 246 13.53 11.04 -21.65
N LEU A 247 12.29 11.18 -21.14
CA LEU A 247 11.11 11.47 -21.95
C LEU A 247 11.20 12.83 -22.66
N LEU A 248 11.80 13.83 -22.00
CA LEU A 248 11.92 15.20 -22.54
C LEU A 248 13.11 15.38 -23.48
N THR A 249 14.16 14.57 -23.33
CA THR A 249 15.41 14.75 -24.08
C THR A 249 15.45 13.91 -25.36
N LEU A 250 14.81 12.74 -25.36
CA LEU A 250 14.80 11.83 -26.51
C LEU A 250 13.66 12.15 -27.47
N ALA A 251 13.97 12.20 -28.77
CA ALA A 251 12.95 12.29 -29.82
C ALA A 251 12.01 11.07 -29.82
N TYR A 252 12.54 9.89 -29.45
CA TYR A 252 11.81 8.62 -29.36
C TYR A 252 12.03 7.99 -28.00
N PRO A 253 11.26 8.39 -26.98
CA PRO A 253 11.53 7.94 -25.62
C PRO A 253 11.09 6.50 -25.34
N PHE A 254 10.21 5.92 -26.16
CA PHE A 254 9.66 4.58 -25.94
C PHE A 254 10.33 3.51 -26.79
N VAL A 255 10.34 3.69 -28.12
CA VAL A 255 10.85 2.72 -29.10
C VAL A 255 11.45 3.45 -30.29
N SER A 256 12.56 2.96 -30.83
CA SER A 256 13.13 3.47 -32.07
C SER A 256 12.27 3.05 -33.27
N LEU A 257 11.81 4.00 -34.08
CA LEU A 257 11.05 3.72 -35.30
C LEU A 257 12.00 3.73 -36.52
N PRO A 258 12.17 2.62 -37.26
CA PRO A 258 12.91 2.61 -38.51
C PRO A 258 12.02 3.00 -39.72
N PRO A 259 12.58 3.63 -40.78
CA PRO A 259 13.97 4.10 -40.92
C PRO A 259 14.25 5.36 -40.09
N SER A 260 15.53 5.61 -39.77
CA SER A 260 15.93 6.83 -39.07
C SER A 260 15.56 8.07 -39.89
N PHE A 261 14.92 9.05 -39.24
CA PHE A 261 14.57 10.30 -39.89
C PHE A 261 15.82 11.01 -40.41
N GLU A 262 15.84 11.29 -41.70
CA GLU A 262 16.85 12.11 -42.33
C GLU A 262 16.29 13.51 -42.63
N PRO A 263 17.10 14.57 -42.51
CA PRO A 263 16.67 15.91 -42.87
C PRO A 263 16.34 15.95 -44.36
N VAL A 264 15.07 16.15 -44.69
CA VAL A 264 14.65 16.33 -46.08
C VAL A 264 14.94 17.77 -46.49
N PRO A 265 15.78 18.00 -47.51
CA PRO A 265 16.01 19.34 -48.01
C PRO A 265 14.69 19.90 -48.55
N VAL A 266 14.23 20.99 -47.96
CA VAL A 266 13.07 21.72 -48.48
C VAL A 266 13.43 22.38 -49.81
N LYS A 267 12.46 22.37 -50.73
CA LYS A 267 12.60 23.05 -52.01
C LYS A 267 12.99 24.52 -51.77
N PRO A 268 14.08 25.03 -52.38
CA PRO A 268 14.51 26.40 -52.17
C PRO A 268 13.41 27.37 -52.58
N ILE A 269 13.25 28.43 -51.80
CA ILE A 269 12.28 29.49 -52.09
C ILE A 269 12.78 30.22 -53.34
N LEU A 270 11.98 30.17 -54.41
CA LEU A 270 12.29 30.79 -55.69
C LEU A 270 11.27 31.90 -55.94
N PHE A 271 11.75 33.14 -56.02
CA PHE A 271 10.90 34.31 -56.30
C PHE A 271 10.83 34.52 -57.82
N ASP A 272 9.62 34.59 -58.36
CA ASP A 272 9.42 34.98 -59.76
C ASP A 272 9.55 36.50 -59.90
N LEU A 273 10.76 36.95 -60.24
CA LEU A 273 11.06 38.37 -60.45
C LEU A 273 10.53 38.90 -61.80
N ALA A 274 10.22 38.03 -62.76
CA ALA A 274 9.74 38.46 -64.07
C ALA A 274 8.35 39.11 -63.97
N LEU A 275 7.54 38.67 -62.99
CA LEU A 275 6.24 39.26 -62.70
C LEU A 275 6.33 40.74 -62.32
N ASN A 276 7.41 41.18 -61.67
CA ASN A 276 7.61 42.59 -61.31
C ASN A 276 7.81 43.49 -62.54
N HIS A 277 8.19 42.92 -63.68
CA HIS A 277 8.43 43.63 -64.92
C HIS A 277 7.23 43.60 -65.88
N VAL A 278 6.12 42.95 -65.51
CA VAL A 278 4.86 43.03 -66.25
C VAL A 278 4.18 44.35 -65.94
N ASN A 279 4.57 45.39 -66.68
CA ASN A 279 3.93 46.70 -66.66
C ASN A 279 3.14 46.93 -67.94
N PHE A 280 2.06 47.69 -67.85
CA PHE A 280 1.35 48.12 -69.04
C PHE A 280 2.27 48.94 -69.95
N PRO A 281 2.21 48.75 -71.28
CA PRO A 281 2.93 49.60 -72.20
C PRO A 281 2.44 51.05 -72.04
N SER A 282 3.33 51.99 -72.27
CA SER A 282 2.99 53.42 -72.19
C SER A 282 1.85 53.73 -73.16
N LEU A 283 0.80 54.38 -72.66
CA LEU A 283 -0.42 54.66 -73.44
C LEU A 283 -0.42 56.04 -74.11
N VAL A 284 0.69 56.78 -74.07
CA VAL A 284 0.80 58.17 -74.59
C VAL A 284 0.34 58.28 -76.04
N ASP A 285 0.76 57.34 -76.90
CA ASP A 285 0.41 57.35 -78.32
C ASP A 285 -1.09 57.11 -78.59
N LYS A 286 -1.80 56.49 -77.63
CA LYS A 286 -3.26 56.28 -77.70
C LYS A 286 -4.06 57.44 -77.12
N LEU A 287 -3.44 58.33 -76.34
CA LEU A 287 -4.06 59.55 -75.83
C LEU A 287 -4.10 60.66 -76.90
N ASP A 288 -3.13 60.69 -77.82
CA ASP A 288 -3.01 61.77 -78.82
C ASP A 288 -3.85 61.58 -80.09
N GLN A 289 -4.49 60.43 -80.31
CA GLN A 289 -5.37 60.20 -81.47
C GLN A 289 -6.85 60.60 -81.27
N LYS A 290 -7.18 61.29 -80.17
CA LYS A 290 -8.52 61.84 -79.97
C LYS A 290 -8.50 63.18 -79.22
N SER A 291 -8.10 64.23 -79.93
CA SER A 291 -8.53 65.63 -79.76
C SER A 291 -8.90 66.15 -78.35
N GLY A 292 -8.07 67.04 -77.81
CA GLY A 292 -8.53 68.30 -77.21
C GLY A 292 -8.80 68.35 -75.69
N ALA A 293 -7.99 69.17 -75.00
CA ALA A 293 -8.24 69.82 -73.70
C ALA A 293 -8.30 68.93 -72.43
N ALA A 294 -7.18 68.86 -71.71
CA ALA A 294 -7.03 69.44 -70.36
C ALA A 294 -5.75 68.92 -69.70
N SER A 295 -4.78 69.80 -69.51
CA SER A 295 -3.74 69.63 -68.50
C SER A 295 -4.36 69.85 -67.11
N VAL A 296 -4.51 68.81 -66.30
CA VAL A 296 -4.41 68.95 -64.83
C VAL A 296 -3.77 67.69 -64.25
N ALA A 297 -2.72 67.93 -63.49
CA ALA A 297 -2.01 66.97 -62.69
C ALA A 297 -2.92 66.19 -61.71
N GLY A 298 -2.52 64.95 -61.45
CA GLY A 298 -2.73 64.31 -60.15
C GLY A 298 -3.94 63.39 -60.04
N LYS A 299 -3.63 62.15 -59.61
CA LYS A 299 -4.51 61.19 -58.92
C LYS A 299 -5.83 60.82 -59.61
N ALA A 300 -5.86 59.60 -60.14
CA ALA A 300 -6.84 58.53 -59.90
C ALA A 300 -6.60 57.46 -60.98
N GLY A 301 -6.53 56.17 -60.70
CA GLY A 301 -7.52 55.42 -59.95
C GLY A 301 -8.59 54.89 -60.91
N ALA A 302 -8.82 53.58 -60.87
CA ALA A 302 -10.04 52.86 -61.29
C ALA A 302 -10.21 52.41 -62.75
N GLY A 303 -10.03 51.10 -62.92
CA GLY A 303 -10.70 50.21 -63.88
C GLY A 303 -10.10 48.82 -63.65
N ILE A 304 -10.71 47.86 -62.95
CA ILE A 304 -11.98 47.14 -63.23
C ILE A 304 -12.68 46.71 -61.91
N ALA A 305 -12.50 47.47 -60.82
CA ALA A 305 -13.03 47.16 -59.49
C ALA A 305 -14.55 47.45 -59.32
N GLY A 306 -15.37 47.13 -60.32
CA GLY A 306 -16.79 47.52 -60.37
C GLY A 306 -17.81 46.42 -60.68
N PHE A 307 -17.39 45.20 -61.01
CA PHE A 307 -18.31 44.14 -61.49
C PHE A 307 -18.42 42.86 -60.63
N VAL A 308 -18.04 42.92 -59.35
CA VAL A 308 -18.36 41.85 -58.37
C VAL A 308 -18.80 42.47 -57.03
N ARG A 309 -19.74 43.42 -57.09
CA ARG A 309 -20.32 44.10 -55.92
C ARG A 309 -21.69 43.55 -55.49
N GLY A 310 -21.98 42.25 -55.67
CA GLY A 310 -23.21 41.71 -55.07
C GLY A 310 -23.76 40.41 -55.62
N TRP A 311 -23.08 39.28 -55.37
CA TRP A 311 -23.76 37.97 -55.48
C TRP A 311 -23.30 36.92 -54.47
N PHE A 312 -22.98 37.29 -53.24
CA PHE A 312 -22.99 36.31 -52.14
C PHE A 312 -23.39 37.00 -50.83
N TRP A 313 -24.69 37.27 -50.70
CA TRP A 313 -25.33 37.64 -49.45
C TRP A 313 -25.45 36.38 -48.58
N GLY A 314 -24.94 36.46 -47.36
CA GLY A 314 -25.05 35.48 -46.31
C GLY A 314 -24.51 36.08 -45.02
N SER A 315 -25.23 37.08 -44.50
CA SER A 315 -24.95 37.84 -43.29
C SER A 315 -25.42 37.13 -42.02
N SER A 316 -24.62 37.24 -40.95
CA SER A 316 -24.93 37.26 -39.50
C SER A 316 -23.73 36.66 -38.75
N GLU A 317 -22.74 37.42 -38.28
CA GLU A 317 -22.65 38.09 -36.94
C GLU A 317 -22.95 37.11 -35.78
N ASP A 318 -22.00 36.82 -34.88
CA ASP A 318 -21.57 37.76 -33.82
C ASP A 318 -20.07 37.76 -33.43
N ALA A 319 -19.69 38.87 -32.82
CA ALA A 319 -18.35 39.35 -32.50
C ALA A 319 -17.62 38.63 -31.34
N THR A 320 -16.28 38.67 -31.36
CA THR A 320 -15.47 39.32 -30.30
C THR A 320 -13.97 39.37 -30.67
N ASN A 321 -13.57 40.57 -31.06
CA ASN A 321 -12.37 41.30 -30.64
C ASN A 321 -11.11 40.52 -30.22
N THR A 322 -10.03 40.62 -31.03
CA THR A 322 -8.66 40.75 -30.52
C THR A 322 -7.68 41.15 -31.64
N LYS A 323 -6.89 42.19 -31.38
CA LYS A 323 -5.68 42.61 -32.11
C LYS A 323 -4.81 43.41 -31.12
N PRO A 324 -3.52 43.64 -31.39
CA PRO A 324 -2.42 42.70 -31.64
C PRO A 324 -1.23 43.04 -30.69
N PRO A 325 0.02 42.57 -30.91
CA PRO A 325 0.90 43.35 -31.77
C PRO A 325 1.95 42.56 -32.59
N SER A 326 2.43 43.27 -33.59
CA SER A 326 3.59 43.04 -34.45
C SER A 326 4.92 43.41 -33.77
N GLN A 327 5.99 42.67 -34.13
CA GLN A 327 7.34 43.10 -34.56
C GLN A 327 8.08 44.23 -33.81
N VAL A 328 9.41 44.33 -33.68
CA VAL A 328 10.65 43.61 -34.05
C VAL A 328 11.79 44.52 -33.52
N GLN A 329 12.96 43.95 -33.21
CA GLN A 329 14.29 44.62 -33.08
C GLN A 329 14.48 45.58 -31.88
N GLN A 330 15.67 45.77 -31.30
CA GLN A 330 17.05 45.59 -31.77
C GLN A 330 17.98 45.62 -30.54
N GLN A 331 19.07 44.84 -30.58
CA GLN A 331 20.47 45.17 -30.21
C GLN A 331 20.78 45.90 -28.88
N LYS A 332 21.93 45.80 -28.22
CA LYS A 332 23.17 44.98 -28.20
C LYS A 332 24.09 45.77 -27.24
N MET A 333 24.96 45.10 -26.47
CA MET A 333 26.18 45.66 -25.82
C MET A 333 25.92 46.66 -24.64
N THR A 334 26.67 46.76 -23.54
CA THR A 334 28.05 46.42 -23.12
C THR A 334 28.08 46.34 -21.57
N LYS A 335 28.83 45.41 -20.97
CA LYS A 335 30.07 45.64 -20.19
C LYS A 335 30.05 46.84 -19.20
N SER A 336 30.04 46.57 -17.90
CA SER A 336 31.09 47.01 -16.95
C SER A 336 30.74 46.55 -15.53
N LYS A 337 31.71 45.90 -14.87
CA LYS A 337 31.73 45.59 -13.45
C LYS A 337 32.93 46.34 -12.89
N SER A 338 32.67 47.36 -12.08
CA SER A 338 33.66 48.06 -11.26
C SER A 338 32.90 48.65 -10.08
N GLY A 339 33.02 48.04 -8.91
CA GLY A 339 33.60 48.71 -7.74
C GLY A 339 32.49 49.37 -6.93
N ASP A 340 32.59 49.67 -5.65
CA ASP A 340 33.58 49.45 -4.61
C ASP A 340 32.87 49.97 -3.34
N ARG A 341 33.19 49.42 -2.17
CA ARG A 341 32.91 49.96 -0.81
C ARG A 341 31.43 49.98 -0.35
N SER A 342 31.10 49.70 0.90
CA SER A 342 31.87 49.76 2.16
C SER A 342 31.53 48.59 3.08
#